data_AF-A0A9E3PSH0-F1
#
_entry.id   AF-A0A9E3PSH0-F1
#
_cell.length_a   1.000
_cell.length_b   1.000
_cell.length_c   1.000
_cell.angle_alpha   90.00
_cell.angle_beta   90.00
_cell.angle_gamma   90.00
#
_symmetry.space_group_name_H-M   'P 1'
#
loop_
_entity.id
_entity.type
_entity.pdbx_description
1 polymer ?
#
loop_
_entity_poly.entity_id
_entity_poly.type
_entity_poly.pdbx_seq_one_letter_code
_entity_poly.pdbx_strand_id
1 'polypeptide(L)'
;METRQASAGLGCALIASLVAAMALYLFTAVAISEFGQSDAAGNGMAQGFAFLAMLLLWVPLSLFIILACARAKADTMIYLGAILLLIGAAAASLTAITLARRPDWLAISPYALPPLAVAFGLWMLSRKSPASTTGLVAFAVAAIAFMLPAAIGQWQWTAGADERAAEMAQAQAEYEQSQAEAERAFEARFRALGPESRLGDYMEFLSSEHAWEALTAIRALPSRTSDAARMLEDGVELHLLDRLHDFDLDARGSLCDAYRARIDARLAEANPARPDWRQVPASLRDQLDNMRWFAGRGCDLSARLRNLAAAERMLPDEWRSPGYAEEIDAIVARTVAAGEPTP
;
A
#
# COMPACT_ATOMS: atom_id res chain seq x y z
N MET A 1 -5.78 -46.06 39.07
CA MET A 1 -6.65 -45.09 38.36
C MET A 1 -5.82 -43.97 37.73
N GLU A 2 -4.79 -43.45 38.42
CA GLU A 2 -3.87 -42.41 37.92
C GLU A 2 -3.19 -42.71 36.57
N THR A 3 -2.78 -43.97 36.32
CA THR A 3 -2.09 -44.35 35.06
C THR A 3 -2.97 -44.22 33.82
N ARG A 4 -4.30 -44.41 33.94
CA ARG A 4 -5.23 -44.22 32.82
C ARG A 4 -5.46 -42.74 32.52
N GLN A 5 -5.56 -41.90 33.55
CA GLN A 5 -5.78 -40.46 33.41
C GLN A 5 -4.58 -39.76 32.75
N ALA A 6 -3.34 -40.14 33.12
CA ALA A 6 -2.13 -39.63 32.48
C ALA A 6 -2.03 -40.02 30.99
N SER A 7 -2.46 -41.24 30.63
CA SER A 7 -2.42 -41.71 29.24
C SER A 7 -3.42 -41.00 28.32
N ALA A 8 -4.57 -40.61 28.85
CA ALA A 8 -5.59 -39.85 28.13
C ALA A 8 -5.14 -38.41 27.88
N GLY A 9 -4.55 -37.75 28.89
CA GLY A 9 -4.03 -36.39 28.75
C GLY A 9 -2.96 -36.25 27.68
N LEU A 10 -2.02 -37.21 27.62
CA LEU A 10 -0.96 -37.20 26.60
C LEU A 10 -1.50 -37.43 25.18
N GLY A 11 -2.54 -38.25 25.02
CA GLY A 11 -3.22 -38.44 23.75
C GLY A 11 -3.89 -37.16 23.23
N CYS A 12 -4.62 -36.45 24.10
CA CYS A 12 -5.22 -35.16 23.76
C CYS A 12 -4.17 -34.11 23.38
N ALA A 13 -3.06 -34.04 24.11
CA ALA A 13 -1.98 -33.10 23.82
C ALA A 13 -1.33 -33.35 22.44
N LEU A 14 -1.09 -34.62 22.08
CA LEU A 14 -0.59 -34.99 20.75
C LEU A 14 -1.53 -34.53 19.64
N ILE A 15 -2.83 -34.82 19.76
CA ILE A 15 -3.83 -34.43 18.76
C ILE A 15 -3.92 -32.91 18.65
N ALA A 16 -3.99 -32.20 19.78
CA ALA A 16 -4.05 -30.74 19.80
C ALA A 16 -2.82 -30.10 19.14
N SER A 17 -1.61 -30.61 19.43
CA SER A 17 -0.39 -30.13 18.77
C SER A 17 -0.39 -30.38 17.26
N LEU A 18 -0.90 -31.53 16.80
CA LEU A 18 -0.96 -31.84 15.38
C LEU A 18 -1.97 -30.96 14.63
N VAL A 19 -3.13 -30.71 15.21
CA VAL A 19 -4.15 -29.81 14.65
C VAL A 19 -3.62 -28.37 14.56
N ALA A 20 -2.97 -27.89 15.63
CA ALA A 20 -2.35 -26.57 15.63
C ALA A 20 -1.25 -26.45 14.56
N ALA A 21 -0.38 -27.47 14.45
CA ALA A 21 0.66 -27.51 13.42
C ALA A 21 0.05 -27.52 12.00
N MET A 22 -1.02 -28.29 11.77
CA MET A 22 -1.68 -28.34 10.46
C MET A 22 -2.29 -26.98 10.08
N ALA A 23 -2.96 -26.29 11.01
CA ALA A 23 -3.53 -24.96 10.75
C ALA A 23 -2.44 -23.93 10.40
N LEU A 24 -1.35 -23.90 11.17
CA LEU A 24 -0.22 -23.00 10.92
C LEU A 24 0.51 -23.33 9.61
N TYR A 25 0.63 -24.62 9.27
CA TYR A 25 1.21 -25.05 8.00
C TYR A 25 0.39 -24.57 6.80
N LEU A 26 -0.94 -24.75 6.83
CA LEU A 26 -1.81 -24.29 5.74
C LEU A 26 -1.78 -22.77 5.60
N PHE A 27 -1.82 -22.05 6.72
CA PHE A 27 -1.68 -20.59 6.70
C PHE A 27 -0.34 -20.15 6.09
N THR A 28 0.76 -20.81 6.48
CA THR A 28 2.10 -20.52 5.94
C THR A 28 2.17 -20.83 4.45
N ALA A 29 1.57 -21.93 4.00
CA ALA A 29 1.51 -22.31 2.59
C ALA A 29 0.77 -21.28 1.74
N VAL A 30 -0.38 -20.78 2.23
CA VAL A 30 -1.13 -19.70 1.58
C VAL A 30 -0.28 -18.42 1.53
N ALA A 31 0.32 -18.03 2.65
CA ALA A 31 1.15 -16.83 2.70
C ALA A 31 2.35 -16.88 1.72
N ILE A 32 2.98 -18.04 1.56
CA ILE A 32 4.07 -18.24 0.58
C ILE A 32 3.52 -18.21 -0.85
N SER A 33 2.32 -18.71 -1.11
CA SER A 33 1.73 -18.72 -2.46
C SER A 33 1.38 -17.33 -3.01
N GLU A 34 1.24 -16.35 -2.13
CA GLU A 34 1.02 -14.93 -2.48
C GLU A 34 2.32 -14.20 -2.84
N PHE A 35 3.49 -14.83 -2.69
CA PHE A 35 4.76 -14.19 -3.01
C PHE A 35 4.82 -13.84 -4.50
N GLY A 36 5.05 -12.57 -4.79
CA GLY A 36 5.20 -12.06 -6.16
C GLY A 36 3.88 -11.73 -6.86
N GLN A 37 2.74 -11.85 -6.19
CA GLN A 37 1.44 -11.46 -6.74
C GLN A 37 1.03 -10.01 -6.42
N SER A 38 1.72 -9.34 -5.48
CA SER A 38 1.46 -7.95 -5.09
C SER A 38 2.61 -7.01 -5.45
N ASP A 39 2.41 -5.71 -5.21
CA ASP A 39 3.46 -4.70 -5.13
C ASP A 39 4.52 -5.02 -4.05
N ALA A 40 5.58 -4.21 -3.98
CA ALA A 40 6.69 -4.43 -3.05
C ALA A 40 6.25 -4.43 -1.58
N ALA A 41 5.28 -3.57 -1.21
CA ALA A 41 4.76 -3.48 0.14
C ALA A 41 3.95 -4.72 0.53
N GLY A 42 3.03 -5.17 -0.33
CA GLY A 42 2.25 -6.38 -0.12
C GLY A 42 3.11 -7.64 -0.05
N ASN A 43 4.10 -7.77 -0.95
CA ASN A 43 5.06 -8.88 -0.90
C ASN A 43 5.89 -8.87 0.40
N GLY A 44 6.30 -7.69 0.87
CA GLY A 44 6.98 -7.54 2.16
C GLY A 44 6.13 -8.00 3.34
N MET A 45 4.85 -7.62 3.36
CA MET A 45 3.90 -8.06 4.41
C MET A 45 3.65 -9.57 4.36
N ALA A 46 3.40 -10.14 3.17
CA ALA A 46 3.23 -11.58 3.00
C ALA A 46 4.46 -12.35 3.49
N GLN A 47 5.67 -11.89 3.16
CA GLN A 47 6.92 -12.49 3.62
C GLN A 47 7.04 -12.45 5.14
N GLY A 48 6.67 -11.32 5.77
CA GLY A 48 6.66 -11.18 7.23
C GLY A 48 5.69 -12.15 7.92
N PHE A 49 4.46 -12.26 7.41
CA PHE A 49 3.48 -13.20 7.97
C PHE A 49 3.87 -14.66 7.76
N ALA A 50 4.39 -15.02 6.59
CA ALA A 50 4.90 -16.36 6.33
C ALA A 50 6.05 -16.72 7.29
N PHE A 51 6.97 -15.79 7.54
CA PHE A 51 8.07 -15.98 8.48
C PHE A 51 7.56 -16.21 9.91
N LEU A 52 6.65 -15.35 10.39
CA LEU A 52 6.07 -15.46 11.74
C LEU A 52 5.29 -16.78 11.90
N ALA A 53 4.46 -17.12 10.92
CA ALA A 53 3.67 -18.35 10.95
C ALA A 53 4.56 -19.60 10.91
N MET A 54 5.63 -19.58 10.12
CA MET A 54 6.62 -20.65 10.09
C MET A 54 7.34 -20.78 11.44
N LEU A 55 7.74 -19.67 12.07
CA LEU A 55 8.34 -19.69 13.40
C LEU A 55 7.38 -20.30 14.44
N LEU A 56 6.11 -19.88 14.42
CA LEU A 56 5.08 -20.39 15.31
C LEU A 56 4.75 -21.87 15.04
N LEU A 57 4.80 -22.32 13.79
CA LEU A 57 4.54 -23.72 13.37
C LEU A 57 5.51 -24.71 14.04
N TRP A 58 6.77 -24.34 14.23
CA TRP A 58 7.77 -25.23 14.81
C TRP A 58 7.55 -25.50 16.31
N VAL A 59 6.83 -24.63 17.02
CA VAL A 59 6.48 -24.84 18.45
C VAL A 59 5.59 -26.06 18.65
N PRO A 60 4.38 -26.17 18.04
CA PRO A 60 3.55 -27.35 18.17
C PRO A 60 4.17 -28.60 17.54
N LEU A 61 4.97 -28.48 16.46
CA LEU A 61 5.70 -29.62 15.91
C LEU A 61 6.76 -30.18 16.86
N SER A 62 7.50 -29.30 17.54
CA SER A 62 8.48 -29.69 18.54
C SER A 62 7.79 -30.40 19.71
N LEU A 63 6.67 -29.85 20.19
CA LEU A 63 5.86 -30.49 21.24
C LEU A 63 5.36 -31.87 20.79
N PHE A 64 4.81 -31.98 19.58
CA PHE A 64 4.34 -33.23 19.01
C PHE A 64 5.45 -34.30 18.97
N ILE A 65 6.63 -33.96 18.45
CA ILE A 65 7.77 -34.89 18.36
C ILE A 65 8.27 -35.30 19.74
N ILE A 66 8.42 -34.36 20.68
CA ILE A 66 8.86 -34.66 22.05
C ILE A 66 7.88 -35.62 22.73
N LEU A 67 6.57 -35.37 22.63
CA LEU A 67 5.54 -36.23 23.20
C LEU A 67 5.51 -37.61 22.52
N ALA A 68 5.72 -37.67 21.20
CA ALA A 68 5.80 -38.92 20.45
C ALA A 68 7.01 -39.77 20.88
N CYS A 69 8.20 -39.15 21.00
CA CYS A 69 9.41 -39.80 21.49
C CYS A 69 9.25 -40.29 22.94
N ALA A 70 8.67 -39.47 23.82
CA ALA A 70 8.42 -39.84 25.21
C ALA A 70 7.46 -41.04 25.30
N ARG A 71 6.37 -41.03 24.52
CA ARG A 71 5.42 -42.15 24.44
C ARG A 71 6.05 -43.43 23.91
N ALA A 72 6.92 -43.31 22.91
CA ALA A 72 7.64 -44.42 22.31
C ALA A 72 8.79 -44.95 23.19
N LYS A 73 9.07 -44.30 24.33
CA LYS A 73 10.23 -44.59 25.19
C LYS A 73 11.52 -44.63 24.38
N ALA A 74 11.70 -43.61 23.53
CA ALA A 74 12.87 -43.47 22.68
C ALA A 74 14.16 -43.48 23.52
N ASP A 75 15.21 -44.09 22.99
CA ASP A 75 16.55 -43.97 23.55
C ASP A 75 17.08 -42.54 23.41
N THR A 76 18.05 -42.19 24.26
CA THR A 76 18.62 -40.85 24.36
C THR A 76 19.18 -40.34 23.02
N MET A 77 19.75 -41.24 22.19
CA MET A 77 20.33 -40.85 20.90
C MET A 77 19.25 -40.46 19.90
N ILE A 78 18.13 -41.20 19.84
CA ILE A 78 16.98 -40.82 19.00
C ILE A 78 16.38 -39.50 19.47
N TYR A 79 16.28 -39.29 20.78
CA TYR A 79 15.79 -38.03 21.33
C TYR A 79 16.67 -36.84 20.93
N LEU A 80 17.99 -36.97 21.06
CA LEU A 80 18.94 -35.94 20.65
C LEU A 80 18.90 -35.69 19.13
N GLY A 81 18.82 -36.77 18.33
CA GLY A 81 18.66 -36.67 16.88
C GLY A 81 17.38 -35.95 16.47
N ALA A 82 16.26 -36.19 17.17
CA ALA A 82 15.00 -35.51 16.94
C ALA A 82 15.09 -33.99 17.24
N ILE A 83 15.80 -33.60 18.30
CA ILE A 83 16.04 -32.19 18.62
C ILE A 83 16.88 -31.52 17.53
N LEU A 84 17.98 -32.15 17.10
CA LEU A 84 18.85 -31.62 16.04
C LEU A 84 18.08 -31.50 14.71
N LEU A 85 17.25 -32.50 14.38
CA LEU A 85 16.37 -32.47 13.22
C LEU A 85 15.41 -31.28 13.28
N LEU A 86 14.74 -31.05 14.42
CA LEU A 86 13.82 -29.94 14.61
C LEU A 86 14.49 -28.58 14.42
N ILE A 87 15.66 -28.38 15.04
CA ILE A 87 16.41 -27.12 14.94
C ILE A 87 16.87 -26.87 13.50
N GLY A 88 17.47 -27.89 12.87
CA GLY A 88 17.96 -27.78 11.49
C GLY A 88 16.82 -27.54 10.50
N ALA A 89 15.68 -28.21 10.69
CA ALA A 89 14.52 -28.07 9.82
C ALA A 89 13.88 -26.68 9.96
N ALA A 90 13.76 -26.18 11.20
CA ALA A 90 13.27 -24.84 11.45
C ALA A 90 14.18 -23.78 10.81
N ALA A 91 15.49 -23.88 11.02
CA ALA A 91 16.45 -22.97 10.40
C ALA A 91 16.36 -23.00 8.88
N ALA A 92 16.35 -24.20 8.27
CA ALA A 92 16.25 -24.35 6.81
C ALA A 92 14.95 -23.78 6.24
N SER A 93 13.80 -24.02 6.87
CA SER A 93 12.51 -23.47 6.43
C SER A 93 12.47 -21.94 6.54
N LEU A 94 13.00 -21.36 7.62
CA LEU A 94 13.04 -19.91 7.82
C LEU A 94 13.99 -19.25 6.81
N THR A 95 15.19 -19.81 6.62
CA THR A 95 16.14 -19.36 5.60
C THR A 95 15.52 -19.41 4.21
N ALA A 96 14.84 -20.51 3.86
CA ALA A 96 14.16 -20.64 2.58
C ALA A 96 13.11 -19.52 2.36
N ILE A 97 12.31 -19.16 3.37
CA ILE A 97 11.34 -18.04 3.27
C ILE A 97 12.06 -16.70 3.06
N THR A 98 13.19 -16.46 3.70
CA THR A 98 13.95 -15.21 3.50
C THR A 98 14.55 -15.11 2.09
N LEU A 99 14.87 -16.26 1.49
CA LEU A 99 15.46 -16.35 0.14
C LEU A 99 14.42 -16.54 -0.97
N ALA A 100 13.14 -16.76 -0.63
CA ALA A 100 12.06 -17.13 -1.55
C ALA A 100 11.63 -16.04 -2.56
N ARG A 101 12.37 -14.92 -2.66
CA ARG A 101 12.17 -13.91 -3.72
C ARG A 101 12.49 -14.43 -5.12
N ARG A 102 13.01 -15.66 -5.25
CA ARG A 102 13.26 -16.34 -6.53
C ARG A 102 12.42 -17.62 -6.62
N PRO A 103 11.93 -17.98 -7.83
CA PRO A 103 11.20 -19.23 -8.08
C PRO A 103 12.16 -20.42 -8.09
N ASP A 104 12.82 -20.65 -6.97
CA ASP A 104 13.84 -21.67 -6.82
C ASP A 104 13.29 -22.86 -6.02
N TRP A 105 13.83 -24.04 -6.32
CA TRP A 105 13.75 -25.28 -5.56
C TRP A 105 13.93 -25.11 -4.03
N LEU A 106 14.53 -24.00 -3.58
CA LEU A 106 14.61 -23.58 -2.18
C LEU A 106 13.23 -23.45 -1.51
N ALA A 107 12.20 -23.07 -2.26
CA ALA A 107 10.84 -22.96 -1.77
C ALA A 107 10.24 -24.32 -1.34
N ILE A 108 10.84 -25.45 -1.72
CA ILE A 108 10.34 -26.78 -1.35
C ILE A 108 10.52 -27.05 0.16
N SER A 109 11.59 -26.54 0.77
CA SER A 109 11.91 -26.78 2.18
C SER A 109 10.77 -26.41 3.16
N PRO A 110 10.14 -25.23 3.10
CA PRO A 110 9.01 -24.90 3.97
C PRO A 110 7.78 -25.78 3.74
N TYR A 111 7.60 -26.35 2.55
CA TYR A 111 6.49 -27.28 2.27
C TYR A 111 6.79 -28.72 2.71
N ALA A 112 8.03 -29.19 2.59
CA ALA A 112 8.38 -30.60 2.77
C ALA A 112 8.83 -30.95 4.21
N LEU A 113 9.54 -30.04 4.89
CA LEU A 113 10.09 -30.31 6.22
C LEU A 113 9.04 -30.48 7.32
N PRO A 114 7.95 -29.66 7.39
CA PRO A 114 6.92 -29.86 8.41
C PRO A 114 6.17 -31.20 8.29
N PRO A 115 5.71 -31.63 7.09
CA PRO A 115 5.13 -32.97 6.94
C PRO A 115 6.12 -34.10 7.25
N LEU A 116 7.40 -33.94 6.92
CA LEU A 116 8.43 -34.92 7.27
C LEU A 116 8.60 -35.07 8.79
N ALA A 117 8.55 -33.95 9.53
CA ALA A 117 8.57 -33.96 11.00
C ALA A 117 7.34 -34.66 11.60
N VAL A 118 6.15 -34.43 11.02
CA VAL A 118 4.92 -35.16 11.40
C VAL A 118 5.07 -36.66 11.12
N ALA A 119 5.55 -37.03 9.93
CA ALA A 119 5.77 -38.42 9.55
C ALA A 119 6.77 -39.12 10.49
N PHE A 120 7.83 -38.43 10.93
CA PHE A 120 8.76 -38.93 11.93
C PHE A 120 8.07 -39.19 13.28
N GLY A 121 7.26 -38.25 13.78
CA GLY A 121 6.51 -38.42 15.02
C GLY A 121 5.50 -39.58 14.94
N LEU A 122 4.78 -39.71 13.82
CA LEU A 122 3.87 -40.84 13.58
C LEU A 122 4.61 -42.18 13.49
N TRP A 123 5.76 -42.21 12.84
CA TRP A 123 6.62 -43.40 12.79
C TRP A 123 7.05 -43.83 14.21
N MET A 124 7.46 -42.88 15.05
CA MET A 124 7.77 -43.13 16.46
C MET A 124 6.59 -43.72 17.23
N LEU A 125 5.36 -43.23 16.99
CA LEU A 125 4.14 -43.74 17.63
C LEU A 125 3.75 -45.14 17.14
N SER A 126 4.03 -45.47 15.88
CA SER A 126 3.71 -46.78 15.27
C SER A 126 4.67 -47.90 15.68
N ARG A 127 5.73 -47.57 16.41
CA ARG A 127 6.88 -48.43 16.68
C ARG A 127 6.52 -49.54 17.68
N LYS A 128 6.36 -50.77 17.18
CA LYS A 128 6.06 -51.97 18.00
C LYS A 128 7.32 -52.77 18.42
N SER A 129 8.51 -52.45 17.92
CA SER A 129 9.78 -53.18 18.12
C SER A 129 10.97 -52.21 18.24
N PRO A 130 12.11 -52.59 18.87
CA PRO A 130 13.37 -51.82 18.80
C PRO A 130 13.72 -51.46 17.34
N ALA A 131 14.31 -50.27 17.13
CA ALA A 131 14.35 -49.63 15.82
C ALA A 131 15.06 -50.50 14.79
N SER A 132 14.45 -50.67 13.60
CA SER A 132 15.25 -50.90 12.41
C SER A 132 16.05 -49.61 12.15
N THR A 133 17.37 -49.70 12.21
CA THR A 133 18.31 -48.63 11.82
C THR A 133 17.95 -48.00 10.47
N THR A 134 17.34 -48.76 9.56
CA THR A 134 16.84 -48.33 8.25
C THR A 134 15.88 -47.14 8.30
N GLY A 135 14.93 -47.10 9.25
CA GLY A 135 13.95 -46.02 9.34
C GLY A 135 14.58 -44.70 9.75
N LEU A 136 15.49 -44.76 10.72
CA LEU A 136 16.23 -43.59 11.18
C LEU A 136 17.16 -43.03 10.09
N VAL A 137 17.84 -43.90 9.34
CA VAL A 137 18.67 -43.50 8.20
C VAL A 137 17.82 -42.85 7.11
N ALA A 138 16.64 -43.38 6.80
CA ALA A 138 15.75 -42.81 5.78
C ALA A 138 15.29 -41.38 6.15
N PHE A 139 14.87 -41.15 7.41
CA PHE A 139 14.49 -39.82 7.87
C PHE A 139 15.68 -38.85 7.89
N ALA A 140 16.86 -39.30 8.32
CA ALA A 140 18.06 -38.48 8.33
C ALA A 140 18.47 -38.04 6.91
N VAL A 141 18.44 -38.97 5.94
CA VAL A 141 18.76 -38.67 4.54
C VAL A 141 17.76 -37.69 3.95
N ALA A 142 16.45 -37.91 4.16
CA ALA A 142 15.41 -37.00 3.69
C ALA A 142 15.58 -35.60 4.30
N ALA A 143 15.82 -35.51 5.60
CA ALA A 143 16.06 -34.26 6.30
C ALA A 143 17.24 -33.48 5.72
N ILE A 144 18.39 -34.15 5.55
CA ILE A 144 19.59 -33.54 4.96
C ILE A 144 19.30 -33.06 3.53
N ALA A 145 18.60 -33.87 2.71
CA ALA A 145 18.26 -33.51 1.35
C ALA A 145 17.41 -32.22 1.25
N PHE A 146 16.54 -31.96 2.23
CA PHE A 146 15.71 -30.74 2.28
C PHE A 146 16.38 -29.56 3.01
N MET A 147 17.38 -29.79 3.86
CA MET A 147 18.13 -28.71 4.55
C MET A 147 19.31 -28.18 3.71
N LEU A 148 20.01 -29.06 3.00
CA LEU A 148 21.18 -28.72 2.18
C LEU A 148 20.90 -27.57 1.18
N PRO A 149 19.75 -27.54 0.46
CA PRO A 149 19.32 -26.40 -0.34
C PRO A 149 19.48 -25.05 0.36
N ALA A 150 18.84 -24.90 1.51
CA ALA A 150 18.80 -23.65 2.26
C ALA A 150 20.20 -23.26 2.76
N ALA A 151 21.01 -24.25 3.17
CA ALA A 151 22.40 -24.00 3.58
C ALA A 151 23.26 -23.49 2.42
N ILE A 152 23.15 -24.09 1.23
CA ILE A 152 23.86 -23.63 0.02
C ILE A 152 23.39 -22.23 -0.37
N GLY A 153 22.07 -22.01 -0.40
CA GLY A 153 21.49 -20.71 -0.73
C GLY A 153 21.94 -19.62 0.25
N GLN A 154 21.95 -19.91 1.55
CA GLN A 154 22.45 -18.99 2.57
C GLN A 154 23.94 -18.69 2.37
N TRP A 155 24.74 -19.72 2.09
CA TRP A 155 26.17 -19.53 1.86
C TRP A 155 26.44 -18.66 0.62
N GLN A 156 25.76 -18.93 -0.49
CA GLN A 156 25.85 -18.12 -1.72
C GLN A 156 25.42 -16.68 -1.48
N TRP A 157 24.34 -16.49 -0.72
CA TRP A 157 23.91 -15.16 -0.30
C TRP A 157 25.03 -14.46 0.48
N THR A 158 25.53 -15.07 1.55
CA THR A 158 26.59 -14.45 2.35
C THR A 158 27.88 -14.19 1.56
N ALA A 159 28.22 -15.04 0.59
CA ALA A 159 29.42 -14.89 -0.23
C ALA A 159 29.35 -13.67 -1.18
N GLY A 160 28.16 -13.35 -1.70
CA GLY A 160 27.94 -12.16 -2.54
C GLY A 160 27.41 -10.94 -1.77
N ALA A 161 27.55 -10.90 -0.45
CA ALA A 161 26.99 -9.80 0.35
C ALA A 161 27.65 -8.46 0.03
N ASP A 162 28.96 -8.43 -0.16
CA ASP A 162 29.73 -7.21 -0.44
C ASP A 162 29.39 -6.65 -1.83
N GLU A 163 29.30 -7.51 -2.85
CA GLU A 163 28.90 -7.11 -4.21
C GLU A 163 27.51 -6.47 -4.21
N ARG A 164 26.54 -7.09 -3.51
CA ARG A 164 25.17 -6.57 -3.45
C ARG A 164 25.05 -5.31 -2.60
N ALA A 165 25.87 -5.19 -1.55
CA ALA A 165 25.97 -3.94 -0.79
C ALA A 165 26.54 -2.82 -1.67
N ALA A 166 27.53 -3.11 -2.51
CA ALA A 166 28.08 -2.17 -3.48
C ALA A 166 27.05 -1.78 -4.55
N GLU A 167 26.31 -2.74 -5.11
CA GLU A 167 25.21 -2.47 -6.06
C GLU A 167 24.11 -1.60 -5.44
N MET A 168 23.68 -1.91 -4.21
CA MET A 168 22.68 -1.10 -3.51
C MET A 168 23.20 0.31 -3.21
N ALA A 169 24.46 0.45 -2.82
CA ALA A 169 25.08 1.76 -2.60
C ALA A 169 25.18 2.56 -3.90
N GLN A 170 25.49 1.92 -5.03
CA GLN A 170 25.49 2.56 -6.35
C GLN A 170 24.09 3.02 -6.76
N ALA A 171 23.09 2.13 -6.67
CA ALA A 171 21.70 2.47 -7.00
C ALA A 171 21.16 3.60 -6.09
N GLN A 172 21.53 3.60 -4.81
CA GLN A 172 21.18 4.69 -3.90
C GLN A 172 21.88 6.00 -4.28
N ALA A 173 23.17 5.97 -4.59
CA ALA A 173 23.91 7.15 -5.03
C ALA A 173 23.35 7.73 -6.34
N GLU A 174 22.97 6.88 -7.31
CA GLU A 174 22.32 7.30 -8.55
C GLU A 174 20.95 7.93 -8.28
N TYR A 175 20.16 7.34 -7.39
CA TYR A 175 18.86 7.89 -6.99
C TYR A 175 19.02 9.27 -6.33
N GLU A 176 19.94 9.41 -5.37
CA GLU A 176 20.25 10.68 -4.70
C GLU A 176 20.75 11.73 -5.69
N GLN A 177 21.60 11.35 -6.64
CA GLN A 177 22.04 12.25 -7.72
C GLN A 177 20.87 12.71 -8.59
N SER A 178 19.99 11.78 -9.00
CA SER A 178 18.83 12.11 -9.82
C SER A 178 17.85 13.05 -9.11
N GLN A 179 17.65 12.87 -7.80
CA GLN A 179 16.83 13.78 -7.00
C GLN A 179 17.48 15.15 -6.89
N ALA A 180 18.77 15.22 -6.59
CA ALA A 180 19.49 16.49 -6.48
C ALA A 180 19.52 17.24 -7.82
N GLU A 181 19.61 16.55 -8.95
CA GLU A 181 19.50 17.16 -10.28
C GLU A 181 18.08 17.68 -10.56
N ALA A 182 17.06 16.90 -10.22
CA ALA A 182 15.66 17.32 -10.36
C ALA A 182 15.36 18.57 -9.51
N GLU A 183 15.85 18.62 -8.27
CA GLU A 183 15.72 19.76 -7.36
C GLU A 183 16.44 21.00 -7.91
N ARG A 184 17.69 20.86 -8.37
CA ARG A 184 18.43 21.96 -9.01
C ARG A 184 17.73 22.47 -10.26
N ALA A 185 17.18 21.57 -11.08
CA ALA A 185 16.46 21.94 -12.28
C ALA A 185 15.15 22.66 -11.95
N PHE A 186 14.41 22.19 -10.93
CA PHE A 186 13.20 22.82 -10.43
C PHE A 186 13.48 24.25 -9.92
N GLU A 187 14.52 24.41 -9.10
CA GLU A 187 14.98 25.71 -8.60
C GLU A 187 15.41 26.65 -9.75
N ALA A 188 16.15 26.13 -10.73
CA ALA A 188 16.58 26.92 -11.88
C ALA A 188 15.39 27.39 -12.74
N ARG A 189 14.35 26.55 -12.91
CA ARG A 189 13.10 26.95 -13.59
C ARG A 189 12.42 28.08 -12.82
N PHE A 190 12.28 27.98 -11.50
CA PHE A 190 11.65 29.02 -10.69
C PHE A 190 12.40 30.35 -10.80
N ARG A 191 13.73 30.33 -10.67
CA ARG A 191 14.57 31.54 -10.76
C ARG A 191 14.57 32.18 -12.15
N ALA A 192 14.28 31.41 -13.20
CA ALA A 192 14.16 31.93 -14.55
C ALA A 192 12.84 32.69 -14.78
N LEU A 193 11.84 32.52 -13.90
CA LEU A 193 10.58 33.24 -14.00
C LEU A 193 10.77 34.72 -13.62
N GLY A 194 10.36 35.59 -14.52
CA GLY A 194 10.31 37.04 -14.33
C GLY A 194 8.94 37.65 -14.61
N PRO A 195 8.81 39.00 -14.55
CA PRO A 195 7.56 39.72 -14.75
C PRO A 195 6.86 39.51 -16.10
N GLU A 196 7.60 39.04 -17.12
CA GLU A 196 7.10 38.75 -18.46
C GLU A 196 6.67 37.27 -18.64
N SER A 197 6.84 36.43 -17.60
CA SER A 197 6.41 35.03 -17.65
C SER A 197 4.89 34.93 -17.56
N ARG A 198 4.33 33.84 -18.07
CA ARG A 198 2.88 33.64 -18.05
C ARG A 198 2.46 33.14 -16.67
N LEU A 199 1.21 33.41 -16.28
CA LEU A 199 0.66 32.88 -15.03
C LEU A 199 0.81 31.35 -14.91
N GLY A 200 0.60 30.64 -16.02
CA GLY A 200 0.74 29.17 -16.09
C GLY A 200 2.12 28.66 -15.68
N ASP A 201 3.19 29.43 -15.93
CA ASP A 201 4.57 29.04 -15.63
C ASP A 201 4.83 29.00 -14.11
N TYR A 202 4.02 29.71 -13.31
CA TYR A 202 4.12 29.73 -11.85
C TYR A 202 3.31 28.62 -11.17
N MET A 203 2.39 27.97 -11.88
CA MET A 203 1.41 27.06 -11.26
C MET A 203 2.06 25.83 -10.61
N GLU A 204 3.12 25.29 -11.20
CA GLU A 204 3.88 24.15 -10.66
C GLU A 204 4.49 24.47 -9.28
N PHE A 205 4.72 25.75 -8.97
CA PHE A 205 5.38 26.20 -7.75
C PHE A 205 4.41 26.53 -6.61
N LEU A 206 3.09 26.56 -6.86
CA LEU A 206 2.10 26.88 -5.83
C LEU A 206 1.91 25.81 -4.76
N SER A 207 2.44 24.60 -4.99
CA SER A 207 2.45 23.47 -4.05
C SER A 207 3.85 23.09 -3.58
N SER A 208 4.87 23.93 -3.84
CA SER A 208 6.26 23.69 -3.43
C SER A 208 6.68 24.60 -2.28
N GLU A 209 7.96 24.54 -1.90
CA GLU A 209 8.57 25.48 -0.94
C GLU A 209 8.53 26.94 -1.41
N HIS A 210 8.35 27.19 -2.71
CA HIS A 210 8.23 28.52 -3.32
C HIS A 210 6.78 29.02 -3.43
N ALA A 211 5.82 28.36 -2.79
CA ALA A 211 4.40 28.66 -2.96
C ALA A 211 4.06 30.13 -2.66
N TRP A 212 4.69 30.72 -1.64
CA TRP A 212 4.41 32.11 -1.25
C TRP A 212 5.05 33.12 -2.19
N GLU A 213 6.29 32.87 -2.63
CA GLU A 213 7.03 33.66 -3.60
C GLU A 213 6.35 33.62 -4.96
N ALA A 214 5.93 32.43 -5.42
CA ALA A 214 5.19 32.22 -6.65
C ALA A 214 3.85 32.98 -6.62
N LEU A 215 3.08 32.87 -5.53
CA LEU A 215 1.83 33.60 -5.38
C LEU A 215 2.04 35.12 -5.41
N THR A 216 3.10 35.61 -4.75
CA THR A 216 3.46 37.03 -4.75
C THR A 216 3.83 37.51 -6.16
N ALA A 217 4.62 36.72 -6.89
CA ALA A 217 4.97 37.01 -8.28
C ALA A 217 3.73 37.02 -9.19
N ILE A 218 2.84 36.04 -9.07
CA ILE A 218 1.57 35.98 -9.83
C ILE A 218 0.75 37.26 -9.63
N ARG A 219 0.59 37.71 -8.37
CA ARG A 219 -0.15 38.95 -8.06
C ARG A 219 0.47 40.19 -8.72
N ALA A 220 1.79 40.19 -8.93
CA ALA A 220 2.50 41.27 -9.57
C ALA A 220 2.48 41.22 -11.12
N LEU A 221 2.11 40.09 -11.73
CA LEU A 221 2.09 39.95 -13.20
C LEU A 221 1.06 40.90 -13.83
N PRO A 222 1.45 41.73 -14.82
CA PRO A 222 0.50 42.58 -15.55
C PRO A 222 -0.53 41.79 -16.36
N SER A 223 -0.15 40.60 -16.86
CA SER A 223 -0.99 39.74 -17.71
C SER A 223 -1.87 38.76 -16.93
N ARG A 224 -1.82 38.73 -15.59
CA ARG A 224 -2.45 37.69 -14.75
C ARG A 224 -3.92 37.42 -15.06
N THR A 225 -4.73 38.47 -15.21
CA THR A 225 -6.17 38.31 -15.52
C THR A 225 -6.38 37.72 -16.91
N SER A 226 -5.66 38.20 -17.92
CA SER A 226 -5.78 37.68 -19.28
C SER A 226 -5.23 36.26 -19.43
N ASP A 227 -4.18 35.92 -18.69
CA ASP A 227 -3.60 34.58 -18.70
C ASP A 227 -4.51 33.58 -17.98
N ALA A 228 -5.08 33.96 -16.82
CA ALA A 228 -6.07 33.13 -16.12
C ALA A 228 -7.31 32.87 -16.98
N ALA A 229 -7.82 33.88 -17.69
CA ALA A 229 -8.95 33.71 -18.61
C ALA A 229 -8.60 32.73 -19.73
N ARG A 230 -7.42 32.89 -20.35
CA ARG A 230 -6.94 31.99 -21.40
C ARG A 230 -6.76 30.56 -20.90
N MET A 231 -6.23 30.34 -19.70
CA MET A 231 -6.09 29.00 -19.13
C MET A 231 -7.45 28.30 -18.93
N LEU A 232 -8.48 29.05 -18.52
CA LEU A 232 -9.85 28.52 -18.41
C LEU A 232 -10.45 28.20 -19.79
N GLU A 233 -10.19 29.03 -20.81
CA GLU A 233 -10.60 28.81 -22.20
C GLU A 233 -9.89 27.61 -22.84
N ASP A 234 -8.58 27.46 -22.59
CA ASP A 234 -7.74 26.34 -23.03
C ASP A 234 -8.11 25.02 -22.34
N GLY A 235 -9.02 25.05 -21.37
CA GLY A 235 -9.53 23.87 -20.69
C GLY A 235 -8.59 23.31 -19.63
N VAL A 236 -7.73 24.13 -19.03
CA VAL A 236 -6.97 23.73 -17.83
C VAL A 236 -7.96 23.22 -16.76
N GLU A 237 -7.58 22.15 -16.07
CA GLU A 237 -8.45 21.53 -15.07
C GLU A 237 -8.71 22.48 -13.90
N LEU A 238 -9.98 22.56 -13.47
CA LEU A 238 -10.38 23.47 -12.41
C LEU A 238 -9.62 23.21 -11.10
N HIS A 239 -9.29 21.95 -10.79
CA HIS A 239 -8.55 21.60 -9.58
C HIS A 239 -7.14 22.20 -9.55
N LEU A 240 -6.52 22.46 -10.70
CA LEU A 240 -5.24 23.16 -10.79
C LEU A 240 -5.41 24.68 -10.59
N LEU A 241 -6.63 25.18 -10.65
CA LEU A 241 -7.00 26.59 -10.57
C LEU A 241 -7.86 26.90 -9.32
N ASP A 242 -7.84 26.03 -8.31
CA ASP A 242 -8.55 26.18 -7.02
C ASP A 242 -8.19 27.47 -6.25
N ARG A 243 -7.03 28.05 -6.55
CA ARG A 243 -6.55 29.29 -5.92
C ARG A 243 -6.68 30.56 -6.76
N LEU A 244 -7.50 30.59 -7.81
CA LEU A 244 -7.72 31.81 -8.63
C LEU A 244 -8.09 33.04 -7.78
N HIS A 245 -8.88 32.86 -6.72
CA HIS A 245 -9.27 33.93 -5.80
C HIS A 245 -8.09 34.59 -5.07
N ASP A 246 -6.95 33.88 -4.93
CA ASP A 246 -5.74 34.38 -4.31
C ASP A 246 -4.88 35.23 -5.27
N PHE A 247 -5.10 35.17 -6.58
CA PHE A 247 -4.17 35.72 -7.59
C PHE A 247 -4.33 37.23 -7.87
N ASP A 248 -5.17 37.94 -7.11
CA ASP A 248 -5.48 39.37 -7.32
C ASP A 248 -5.96 39.68 -8.75
N LEU A 249 -6.88 38.86 -9.27
CA LEU A 249 -7.42 39.01 -10.63
C LEU A 249 -8.62 39.97 -10.67
N ASP A 250 -8.87 40.55 -11.84
CA ASP A 250 -10.14 41.23 -12.13
C ASP A 250 -11.19 40.19 -12.53
N ALA A 251 -12.14 39.94 -11.62
CA ALA A 251 -13.20 38.94 -11.77
C ALA A 251 -14.30 39.30 -12.79
N ARG A 252 -14.09 40.33 -13.62
CA ARG A 252 -15.07 40.85 -14.59
C ARG A 252 -14.66 40.55 -16.03
N GLY A 253 -15.58 40.81 -16.96
CA GLY A 253 -15.35 40.65 -18.38
C GLY A 253 -14.96 39.23 -18.76
N SER A 254 -13.88 39.09 -19.55
CA SER A 254 -13.45 37.80 -20.11
C SER A 254 -13.15 36.73 -19.06
N LEU A 255 -12.62 37.09 -17.88
CA LEU A 255 -12.33 36.10 -16.85
C LEU A 255 -13.60 35.48 -16.27
N CYS A 256 -14.65 36.30 -16.03
CA CYS A 256 -15.94 35.79 -15.59
C CYS A 256 -16.58 34.89 -16.65
N ASP A 257 -16.54 35.31 -17.92
CA ASP A 257 -17.12 34.54 -19.03
C ASP A 257 -16.40 33.20 -19.22
N ALA A 258 -15.07 33.18 -19.18
CA ALA A 258 -14.26 31.98 -19.26
C ALA A 258 -14.54 31.02 -18.08
N TYR A 259 -14.62 31.56 -16.85
CA TYR A 259 -14.93 30.76 -15.67
C TYR A 259 -16.33 30.15 -15.75
N ARG A 260 -17.33 30.94 -16.15
CA ARG A 260 -18.71 30.48 -16.38
C ARG A 260 -18.78 29.35 -17.40
N ALA A 261 -18.11 29.51 -18.54
CA ALA A 261 -18.06 28.50 -19.59
C ALA A 261 -17.39 27.21 -19.08
N ARG A 262 -16.33 27.32 -18.28
CA ARG A 262 -15.64 26.17 -17.70
C ARG A 262 -16.50 25.41 -16.68
N ILE A 263 -17.23 26.13 -15.83
CA ILE A 263 -18.19 25.52 -14.89
C ILE A 263 -19.32 24.82 -15.64
N ASP A 264 -19.87 25.43 -16.71
CA ASP A 264 -20.91 24.79 -17.53
C ASP A 264 -20.41 23.51 -18.19
N ALA A 265 -19.21 23.57 -18.79
CA ALA A 265 -18.59 22.40 -19.42
C ALA A 265 -18.42 21.26 -18.41
N ARG A 266 -17.94 21.57 -17.21
CA ARG A 266 -17.77 20.58 -16.14
C ARG A 266 -19.11 20.05 -15.63
N LEU A 267 -20.11 20.89 -15.42
CA LEU A 267 -21.46 20.47 -15.02
C LEU A 267 -22.15 19.59 -16.08
N ALA A 268 -21.91 19.82 -17.37
CA ALA A 268 -22.44 18.97 -18.43
C ALA A 268 -21.92 17.52 -18.37
N GLU A 269 -20.78 17.30 -17.71
CA GLU A 269 -20.23 15.96 -17.46
C GLU A 269 -20.91 15.25 -16.28
N ALA A 270 -21.67 15.95 -15.42
CA ALA A 270 -22.45 15.39 -14.31
C ALA A 270 -23.70 14.63 -14.80
N ASN A 271 -23.52 13.76 -15.79
CA ASN A 271 -24.58 12.92 -16.34
C ASN A 271 -24.57 11.55 -15.66
N PRO A 272 -25.63 11.15 -14.93
CA PRO A 272 -25.71 9.85 -14.26
C PRO A 272 -25.46 8.62 -15.16
N ALA A 273 -25.56 8.77 -16.48
CA ALA A 273 -25.24 7.72 -17.44
C ALA A 273 -23.73 7.48 -17.62
N ARG A 274 -22.84 8.39 -17.22
CA ARG A 274 -21.38 8.21 -17.29
C ARG A 274 -20.86 7.62 -15.99
N PRO A 275 -19.89 6.68 -15.98
CA PRO A 275 -19.43 6.05 -14.73
C PRO A 275 -18.74 7.01 -13.75
N ASP A 276 -18.17 8.10 -14.26
CA ASP A 276 -17.36 9.08 -13.53
C ASP A 276 -18.14 10.32 -13.08
N TRP A 277 -19.45 10.39 -13.35
CA TRP A 277 -20.28 11.57 -13.07
C TRP A 277 -20.22 12.04 -11.61
N ARG A 278 -19.97 11.11 -10.67
CA ARG A 278 -19.87 11.37 -9.23
C ARG A 278 -18.63 12.20 -8.86
N GLN A 279 -17.60 12.21 -9.70
CA GLN A 279 -16.39 13.02 -9.47
C GLN A 279 -16.63 14.49 -9.81
N VAL A 280 -17.67 14.80 -10.59
CA VAL A 280 -17.93 16.17 -11.04
C VAL A 280 -18.28 17.10 -9.86
N PRO A 281 -19.28 16.79 -9.01
CA PRO A 281 -19.55 17.64 -7.85
C PRO A 281 -18.36 17.72 -6.90
N ALA A 282 -17.62 16.62 -6.71
CA ALA A 282 -16.41 16.61 -5.89
C ALA A 282 -15.37 17.61 -6.38
N SER A 283 -15.04 17.62 -7.69
CA SER A 283 -14.09 18.59 -8.26
C SER A 283 -14.57 20.03 -8.23
N LEU A 284 -15.89 20.25 -8.19
CA LEU A 284 -16.49 21.59 -8.08
C LEU A 284 -16.58 22.06 -6.61
N ARG A 285 -16.52 21.15 -5.62
CA ARG A 285 -16.35 21.50 -4.20
C ARG A 285 -15.06 22.24 -3.96
N ASP A 286 -13.97 21.77 -4.57
CA ASP A 286 -12.64 22.39 -4.47
C ASP A 286 -12.61 23.81 -5.09
N GLN A 287 -13.67 24.20 -5.81
CA GLN A 287 -13.83 25.52 -6.43
C GLN A 287 -14.71 26.48 -5.63
N LEU A 288 -15.21 26.09 -4.45
CA LEU A 288 -16.21 26.89 -3.73
C LEU A 288 -15.71 28.30 -3.38
N ASP A 289 -14.44 28.44 -3.00
CA ASP A 289 -13.86 29.74 -2.65
C ASP A 289 -13.70 30.64 -3.88
N ASN A 290 -13.34 30.07 -5.04
CA ASN A 290 -13.38 30.78 -6.32
C ASN A 290 -14.80 31.23 -6.64
N MET A 291 -15.80 30.35 -6.52
CA MET A 291 -17.20 30.69 -6.80
C MET A 291 -17.72 31.83 -5.91
N ARG A 292 -17.40 31.80 -4.61
CA ARG A 292 -17.72 32.89 -3.68
C ARG A 292 -17.08 34.20 -4.09
N TRP A 293 -15.80 34.14 -4.43
CA TRP A 293 -15.01 35.31 -4.81
C TRP A 293 -15.52 35.93 -6.11
N PHE A 294 -15.79 35.13 -7.14
CA PHE A 294 -16.38 35.58 -8.41
C PHE A 294 -17.77 36.20 -8.20
N ALA A 295 -18.64 35.51 -7.46
CA ALA A 295 -19.98 35.99 -7.18
C ALA A 295 -19.98 37.30 -6.36
N GLY A 296 -19.08 37.42 -5.38
CA GLY A 296 -18.89 38.64 -4.59
C GLY A 296 -18.36 39.84 -5.38
N ARG A 297 -17.78 39.62 -6.57
CA ARG A 297 -17.29 40.69 -7.47
C ARG A 297 -18.22 40.99 -8.65
N GLY A 298 -19.44 40.44 -8.63
CA GLY A 298 -20.48 40.72 -9.61
C GLY A 298 -20.50 39.77 -10.81
N CYS A 299 -19.77 38.66 -10.79
CA CYS A 299 -19.92 37.60 -11.80
C CYS A 299 -21.18 36.77 -11.48
N ASP A 300 -22.19 36.81 -12.34
CA ASP A 300 -23.46 36.08 -12.11
C ASP A 300 -23.29 34.57 -12.32
N LEU A 301 -23.06 33.86 -11.22
CA LEU A 301 -22.98 32.40 -11.14
C LEU A 301 -24.30 31.75 -10.68
N SER A 302 -25.37 32.51 -10.48
CA SER A 302 -26.57 32.04 -9.75
C SER A 302 -27.21 30.80 -10.37
N ALA A 303 -27.35 30.77 -11.71
CA ALA A 303 -27.91 29.62 -12.41
C ALA A 303 -27.01 28.36 -12.29
N ARG A 304 -25.69 28.55 -12.39
CA ARG A 304 -24.69 27.46 -12.31
C ARG A 304 -24.62 26.85 -10.92
N LEU A 305 -24.63 27.70 -9.90
CA LEU A 305 -24.67 27.29 -8.50
C LEU A 305 -25.96 26.51 -8.19
N ARG A 306 -27.13 26.94 -8.68
CA ARG A 306 -28.37 26.14 -8.54
C ARG A 306 -28.26 24.78 -9.20
N ASN A 307 -27.67 24.69 -10.40
CA ASN A 307 -27.45 23.42 -11.09
C ASN A 307 -26.49 22.51 -10.32
N LEU A 308 -25.41 23.07 -9.75
CA LEU A 308 -24.47 22.32 -8.92
C LEU A 308 -25.13 21.80 -7.64
N ALA A 309 -25.91 22.63 -6.94
CA ALA A 309 -26.66 22.20 -5.76
C ALA A 309 -27.69 21.11 -6.10
N ALA A 310 -28.32 21.18 -7.28
CA ALA A 310 -29.20 20.11 -7.76
C ALA A 310 -28.43 18.81 -8.03
N ALA A 311 -27.26 18.88 -8.68
CA ALA A 311 -26.40 17.74 -8.96
C ALA A 311 -25.89 17.07 -7.66
N GLU A 312 -25.46 17.85 -6.66
CA GLU A 312 -25.05 17.32 -5.35
C GLU A 312 -26.20 16.57 -4.66
N ARG A 313 -27.42 17.12 -4.71
CA ARG A 313 -28.60 16.47 -4.11
C ARG A 313 -28.99 15.16 -4.81
N MET A 314 -28.53 14.92 -6.04
CA MET A 314 -28.74 13.65 -6.75
C MET A 314 -27.73 12.57 -6.36
N LEU A 315 -26.63 12.92 -5.68
CA LEU A 315 -25.65 11.93 -5.22
C LEU A 315 -26.25 11.04 -4.11
N PRO A 316 -25.85 9.75 -4.05
CA PRO A 316 -26.15 8.90 -2.89
C PRO A 316 -25.57 9.49 -1.59
N ASP A 317 -26.20 9.18 -0.46
CA ASP A 317 -25.87 9.74 0.87
C ASP A 317 -24.38 9.57 1.23
N GLU A 318 -23.77 8.45 0.85
CA GLU A 318 -22.36 8.17 1.14
C GLU A 318 -21.37 9.02 0.32
N TRP A 319 -21.84 9.72 -0.73
CA TRP A 319 -21.03 10.60 -1.58
C TRP A 319 -21.33 12.09 -1.37
N ARG A 320 -22.46 12.41 -0.74
CA ARG A 320 -22.86 13.80 -0.45
C ARG A 320 -21.95 14.40 0.62
N SER A 321 -21.48 15.62 0.39
CA SER A 321 -20.82 16.40 1.46
C SER A 321 -21.91 17.05 2.33
N PRO A 322 -21.98 16.75 3.63
CA PRO A 322 -22.99 17.34 4.51
C PRO A 322 -22.90 18.88 4.49
N GLY A 323 -24.01 19.55 4.18
CA GLY A 323 -24.10 21.02 4.20
C GLY A 323 -23.67 21.72 2.91
N TYR A 324 -23.10 21.02 1.93
CA TYR A 324 -22.54 21.67 0.74
C TYR A 324 -23.61 22.29 -0.17
N ALA A 325 -24.73 21.60 -0.37
CA ALA A 325 -25.82 22.15 -1.18
C ALA A 325 -26.45 23.40 -0.51
N GLU A 326 -26.57 23.38 0.81
CA GLU A 326 -27.07 24.50 1.62
C GLU A 326 -26.10 25.69 1.57
N GLU A 327 -24.80 25.43 1.58
CA GLU A 327 -23.76 26.43 1.45
C GLU A 327 -23.78 27.10 0.07
N ILE A 328 -24.02 26.33 -0.99
CA ILE A 328 -24.23 26.85 -2.34
C ILE A 328 -25.48 27.73 -2.40
N ASP A 329 -26.61 27.27 -1.84
CA ASP A 329 -27.85 28.06 -1.80
C ASP A 329 -27.63 29.40 -1.08
N ALA A 330 -26.85 29.40 0.01
CA ALA A 330 -26.51 30.61 0.75
C ALA A 330 -25.67 31.60 -0.08
N ILE A 331 -24.77 31.12 -0.96
CA ILE A 331 -24.04 31.97 -1.89
C ILE A 331 -25.01 32.61 -2.88
N VAL A 332 -25.90 31.81 -3.50
CA VAL A 332 -26.89 32.31 -4.46
C VAL A 332 -27.79 33.37 -3.83
N ALA A 333 -28.29 33.14 -2.62
CA ALA A 333 -29.15 34.09 -1.91
C ALA A 333 -28.46 35.44 -1.68
N ARG A 334 -27.18 35.43 -1.26
CA ARG A 334 -26.41 36.66 -1.06
C ARG A 334 -26.16 37.43 -2.36
N THR A 335 -25.85 36.73 -3.45
CA THR A 335 -25.60 37.36 -4.75
C THR A 335 -26.86 38.00 -5.33
N VAL A 336 -28.01 37.35 -5.20
CA VAL A 336 -29.30 37.91 -5.64
C VAL A 336 -29.63 39.18 -4.84
N ALA A 337 -29.49 39.14 -3.52
CA ALA A 337 -29.75 40.30 -2.67
C ALA A 337 -28.83 41.49 -2.96
N ALA A 338 -27.57 41.25 -3.36
CA ALA A 338 -26.62 42.31 -3.71
C ALA A 338 -26.86 42.92 -5.11
N GLY A 339 -27.60 42.24 -5.98
CA GLY A 339 -27.89 42.67 -7.36
C GLY A 339 -29.19 43.45 -7.53
N GLU A 340 -30.05 43.52 -6.50
CA GLU A 340 -31.23 44.38 -6.54
C GLU A 340 -30.78 45.85 -6.48
N PRO A 341 -31.09 46.67 -7.50
CA PRO A 341 -30.81 48.10 -7.42
C PRO A 341 -31.60 48.67 -6.25
N THR A 342 -30.90 49.26 -5.28
CA THR A 342 -31.53 49.98 -4.18
C THR A 342 -32.44 51.07 -4.79
N PRO A 343 -33.75 51.08 -4.47
CA PRO A 343 -34.72 51.95 -5.13
C PRO A 343 -34.45 53.45 -4.93
#